data_AF-A0A936FA00-F1
#
_entry.id   AF-A0A936FA00-F1
#
_cell.length_a   1.000
_cell.length_b   1.000
_cell.length_c   1.000
_cell.angle_alpha   90.00
_cell.angle_beta   90.00
_cell.angle_gamma   90.00
#
_symmetry.space_group_name_H-M   'P 1'
#
loop_
_entity.id
_entity.type
_entity.pdbx_description
1 polymer ?
#
loop_
_entity_poly.entity_id
_entity_poly.type
_entity_poly.pdbx_seq_one_letter_code
_entity_poly.pdbx_strand_id
1 'polypeptide(L)' 'MANQIATNLAHAPDPAAATAEHIRLYWDPRMKAMIRQADVQGLSATAKAAIAGL' A
#
# COMPACT_ATOMS: atom_id res chain seq x y z
N MET A 1 9.02 -0.61 0.32
CA MET A 1 8.21 -0.95 -0.87
C MET A 1 6.85 -0.26 -0.88
N ALA A 2 5.92 -0.51 0.06
CA ALA A 2 4.59 0.13 0.06
C ALA A 2 4.64 1.68 -0.03
N ASN A 3 5.51 2.32 0.76
CA ASN A 3 5.72 3.77 0.68
C ASN A 3 6.22 4.23 -0.69
N GLN A 4 7.09 3.45 -1.36
CA GLN A 4 7.62 3.80 -2.68
C GLN A 4 6.54 3.69 -3.76
N ILE A 5 5.68 2.67 -3.68
CA ILE A 5 4.50 2.55 -4.55
C ILE A 5 3.61 3.78 -4.37
N ALA A 6 3.32 4.15 -3.11
CA ALA A 6 2.52 5.33 -2.80
C ALA A 6 3.17 6.63 -3.32
N THR A 7 4.48 6.79 -3.20
CA THR A 7 5.22 7.93 -3.79
C THR A 7 5.08 7.95 -5.31
N ASN A 8 5.24 6.81 -5.97
CA ASN A 8 5.16 6.73 -7.43
C ASN A 8 3.75 7.02 -7.95
N LEU A 9 2.72 6.64 -7.19
CA LEU A 9 1.30 6.83 -7.55
C LEU A 9 0.70 8.11 -6.97
N ALA A 10 1.51 9.02 -6.41
CA ALA A 10 1.03 10.25 -5.78
C ALA A 10 0.28 11.20 -6.73
N HIS A 11 0.47 11.03 -8.04
CA HIS A 11 -0.20 11.81 -9.09
C HIS A 11 -1.57 11.24 -9.51
N ALA A 12 -1.95 10.06 -9.00
CA ALA A 12 -3.24 9.46 -9.29
C ALA A 12 -4.39 10.30 -8.67
N PRO A 13 -5.60 10.28 -9.25
CA PRO A 13 -6.76 10.95 -8.66
C PRO A 13 -7.08 10.47 -7.23
N ASP A 14 -6.84 9.19 -6.97
CA ASP A 14 -6.86 8.59 -5.62
C ASP A 14 -5.59 7.74 -5.42
N PRO A 15 -4.52 8.31 -4.84
CA PRO A 15 -3.27 7.60 -4.63
C PRO A 15 -3.38 6.40 -3.69
N ALA A 16 -4.32 6.42 -2.73
CA ALA A 16 -4.51 5.32 -1.80
C ALA A 16 -5.16 4.12 -2.49
N ALA A 17 -6.23 4.37 -3.27
CA ALA A 17 -6.89 3.32 -4.06
C ALA A 17 -5.93 2.74 -5.12
N ALA A 18 -5.17 3.58 -5.82
CA ALA A 18 -4.18 3.13 -6.79
C ALA A 18 -3.07 2.27 -6.15
N THR A 19 -2.60 2.65 -4.95
CA THR A 19 -1.62 1.87 -4.20
C THR A 19 -2.18 0.52 -3.75
N ALA A 20 -3.43 0.50 -3.25
CA ALA A 20 -4.09 -0.74 -2.84
C ALA A 20 -4.27 -1.70 -4.02
N GLU A 21 -4.68 -1.18 -5.19
CA GLU A 21 -4.82 -1.99 -6.40
C GLU A 21 -3.48 -2.57 -6.87
N HIS A 22 -2.41 -1.76 -6.87
CA HIS A 22 -1.08 -2.25 -7.22
C HIS A 22 -0.64 -3.39 -6.29
N ILE A 23 -0.84 -3.25 -4.98
CA ILE A 23 -0.52 -4.31 -4.02
C ILE A 23 -1.39 -5.55 -4.28
N ARG A 24 -2.67 -5.39 -4.58
CA ARG A 24 -3.59 -6.49 -4.89
C ARG A 24 -3.16 -7.30 -6.11
N LEU A 25 -2.76 -6.61 -7.18
CA LEU A 25 -2.38 -7.24 -8.45
C LEU A 25 -1.01 -7.90 -8.41
N TYR A 26 -0.02 -7.26 -7.77
CA TYR A 26 1.38 -7.64 -7.95
C TYR A 26 2.04 -8.29 -6.74
N TRP A 27 1.48 -8.14 -5.54
CA TRP A 27 2.07 -8.78 -4.36
C TRP A 27 1.54 -10.19 -4.17
N ASP A 28 2.44 -11.09 -3.79
CA ASP A 28 2.07 -12.45 -3.43
C ASP A 28 1.27 -12.50 -2.09
N PRO A 29 0.54 -13.60 -1.82
CA PRO A 29 -0.25 -13.74 -0.59
C PRO A 29 0.56 -13.55 0.71
N ARG A 30 1.83 -13.98 0.73
CA ARG A 30 2.70 -13.86 1.91
C ARG A 30 3.08 -12.40 2.16
N MET A 31 3.44 -11.64 1.12
CA MET A 31 3.71 -10.21 1.23
C MET A 31 2.50 -9.43 1.79
N LYS A 32 1.30 -9.75 1.29
CA LYS A 32 0.04 -9.17 1.78
C LYS A 32 -0.24 -9.52 3.24
N ALA A 33 0.08 -10.75 3.67
CA ALA A 33 -0.05 -11.14 5.08
C ALA A 33 0.95 -10.39 5.97
N MET A 34 2.22 -10.31 5.54
CA MET A 34 3.27 -9.63 6.30
C MET A 34 2.96 -8.14 6.50
N ILE A 35 2.46 -7.45 5.47
CA ILE A 35 2.21 -6.01 5.59
C ILE A 35 1.01 -5.67 6.47
N ARG A 36 0.04 -6.58 6.60
CA ARG A 36 -1.08 -6.42 7.55
C ARG A 36 -0.64 -6.62 9.01
N GLN A 37 0.43 -7.39 9.24
CA GLN A 37 0.99 -7.65 10.56
C GLN A 37 2.11 -6.65 10.94
N ALA A 38 2.64 -5.91 9.96
CA ALA A 38 3.71 -4.95 10.19
C ALA A 38 3.18 -3.74 11.00
N ASP A 39 4.01 -3.26 11.93
CA ASP A 39 3.71 -2.01 12.63
C ASP A 39 3.64 -0.86 11.62
N VAL A 40 2.47 -0.22 11.56
CA VAL A 40 2.14 0.86 10.62
C VAL A 40 2.93 2.14 10.90
N GLN A 41 3.75 2.20 11.96
CA GLN A 41 4.57 3.37 12.27
C GLN A 41 5.52 3.78 11.13
N GLY A 42 6.05 2.83 10.35
CA GLY A 42 6.95 3.11 9.22
C GLY A 42 6.25 3.47 7.91
N LEU A 43 4.92 3.45 7.85
CA LEU A 43 4.16 3.68 6.62
C LEU A 43 3.77 5.16 6.46
N SER A 44 3.78 5.64 5.22
CA SER A 44 3.19 6.95 4.89
C SER A 44 1.67 6.92 5.06
N ALA A 45 1.03 8.09 5.21
CA ALA A 45 -0.42 8.17 5.36
C ALA A 45 -1.18 7.48 4.20
N THR A 46 -0.73 7.70 2.96
CA THR A 46 -1.30 7.06 1.77
C THR A 46 -1.13 5.54 1.80
N ALA A 47 0.05 5.04 2.20
CA ALA A 47 0.28 3.60 2.29
C ALA A 47 -0.57 2.95 3.40
N LYS A 48 -0.75 3.63 4.55
CA LYS A 48 -1.65 3.16 5.62
C LYS A 48 -3.10 3.07 5.13
N ALA A 49 -3.59 4.11 4.46
CA ALA A 49 -4.94 4.12 3.90
C ALA A 49 -5.13 2.99 2.87
N ALA A 50 -4.14 2.78 2.00
CA ALA A 50 -4.17 1.69 1.02
C ALA A 50 -4.25 0.31 1.71
N ILE A 51 -3.42 0.08 2.73
CA ILE A 51 -3.37 -1.21 3.45
C ILE A 51 -4.64 -1.45 4.26
N ALA A 52 -5.27 -0.41 4.81
CA ALA A 52 -6.56 -0.55 5.51
C ALA A 52 -7.69 -1.02 4.58
N GLY A 53 -7.57 -0.81 3.26
CA GLY A 53 -8.53 -1.25 2.24
C GLY A 53 -8.18 -2.57 1.52
N LEU A 54 -7.12 -3.28 1.95
CA LEU A 54 -6.69 -4.56 1.39
C LEU A 54 -7.33 -5.77 2.07
#